data_AF-A0A8J6UC90-F1
#
_entry.id   AF-A0A8J6UC90-F1
#
_cell.length_a   1.000
_cell.length_b   1.000
_cell.length_c   1.000
_cell.angle_alpha   90.00
_cell.angle_beta   90.00
_cell.angle_gamma   90.00
#
_symmetry.space_group_name_H-M   'P 1'
#
loop_
_entity.id
_entity.type
_entity.pdbx_description
1 polymer ?
#
loop_
_entity_poly.entity_id
_entity_poly.type
_entity_poly.pdbx_seq_one_letter_code
_entity_poly.pdbx_strand_id
1 'polypeptide(L)'
;SFSAALAIQRESTKFGTFNVPYSKYKVFSQPVLVPVCPVYKVKQTYHANPYIRVGKIDILGVSSSSILHIGSVNDIKLQSRVKHVR
;
A
#
# COMPACT_ATOMS: atom_id res chain seq x y z
N SER A 1 -3.26 -4.02 -4.04
CA SER A 1 -2.25 -3.31 -4.85
C SER A 1 -0.86 -3.54 -4.25
N PHE A 2 0.17 -3.74 -5.08
CA PHE A 2 1.57 -3.95 -4.67
C PHE A 2 2.41 -2.74 -5.06
N SER A 3 3.14 -2.16 -4.09
CA SER A 3 4.04 -1.03 -4.30
C SER A 3 5.43 -1.34 -3.74
N ALA A 4 6.48 -1.07 -4.51
CA ALA A 4 7.87 -1.28 -4.12
C ALA A 4 8.71 -0.03 -4.41
N ALA A 5 9.54 0.39 -3.44
CA ALA A 5 10.45 1.52 -3.59
C ALA A 5 11.84 1.20 -3.01
N LEU A 6 12.88 1.56 -3.75
CA LEU A 6 14.28 1.45 -3.34
C LEU A 6 14.94 2.82 -3.44
N ALA A 7 15.40 3.36 -2.31
CA ALA A 7 16.13 4.62 -2.24
C ALA A 7 17.60 4.33 -1.88
N ILE A 8 18.53 4.77 -2.71
CA ILE A 8 19.98 4.54 -2.50
C ILE A 8 20.67 5.89 -2.36
N GLN A 9 21.25 6.15 -1.19
CA GLN A 9 22.14 7.29 -0.97
C GLN A 9 23.54 6.96 -1.50
N ARG A 10 24.20 7.90 -2.18
CA ARG A 10 25.54 7.69 -2.76
C ARG A 10 26.42 8.90 -2.51
N GLU A 11 27.70 8.64 -2.25
CA GLU A 11 28.71 9.66 -1.92
C GLU A 11 29.24 10.39 -3.17
N SER A 12 29.20 9.77 -4.37
CA SER A 12 29.59 10.42 -5.63
C SER A 12 28.45 10.47 -6.65
N THR A 13 28.26 11.62 -7.28
CA THR A 13 27.32 11.86 -8.39
C THR A 13 27.81 11.24 -9.70
N LYS A 14 27.67 9.92 -9.84
CA LYS A 14 27.68 9.29 -11.17
C LYS A 14 26.25 9.31 -11.70
N PHE A 15 25.98 10.16 -12.68
CA PHE A 15 24.70 10.22 -13.38
C PHE A 15 24.63 9.07 -14.41
N GLY A 16 23.60 8.24 -14.34
CA GLY A 16 23.41 7.10 -15.25
C GLY A 16 22.30 6.16 -14.80
N THR A 17 21.84 5.30 -15.71
CA THR A 17 20.84 4.27 -15.42
C THR A 17 21.51 3.09 -14.71
N PHE A 18 21.20 2.89 -13.44
CA PHE A 18 21.71 1.75 -12.68
C PHE A 18 20.62 0.69 -12.53
N ASN A 19 20.81 -0.45 -13.16
CA ASN A 19 19.97 -1.61 -12.93
C ASN A 19 20.31 -2.24 -11.57
N VAL A 20 19.60 -1.82 -10.52
CA VAL A 20 19.65 -2.46 -9.21
C VAL A 20 18.41 -3.34 -9.05
N PRO A 21 18.54 -4.68 -9.23
CA PRO A 21 17.38 -5.55 -9.19
C PRO A 21 16.86 -5.72 -7.76
N TYR A 22 15.53 -5.59 -7.59
CA TYR A 22 14.84 -5.81 -6.32
C TYR A 22 15.08 -7.20 -5.72
N SER A 23 15.35 -8.21 -6.56
CA SER A 23 15.64 -9.59 -6.15
C SER A 23 16.86 -9.72 -5.22
N LYS A 24 17.78 -8.75 -5.26
CA LYS A 24 18.94 -8.72 -4.34
C LYS A 24 18.56 -8.39 -2.90
N TYR A 25 17.32 -7.95 -2.63
CA TYR A 25 16.88 -7.63 -1.29
C TYR A 25 15.72 -8.51 -0.84
N LYS A 26 15.96 -9.26 0.24
CA LYS A 26 14.96 -10.16 0.86
C LYS A 26 13.64 -9.47 1.16
N VAL A 27 13.66 -8.17 1.47
CA VAL A 27 12.44 -7.39 1.73
C VAL A 27 11.47 -7.41 0.55
N PHE A 28 11.92 -7.52 -0.70
CA PHE A 28 11.03 -7.56 -1.88
C PHE A 28 10.62 -8.98 -2.29
N SER A 29 11.35 -10.02 -1.85
CA SER A 29 11.08 -11.42 -2.18
C SER A 29 10.40 -12.22 -1.07
N GLN A 30 10.31 -11.67 0.14
CA GLN A 30 9.63 -12.34 1.25
C GLN A 30 8.12 -12.49 1.00
N PRO A 31 7.54 -13.67 1.25
CA PRO A 31 6.09 -13.84 1.18
C PRO A 31 5.41 -13.00 2.27
N VAL A 32 4.21 -12.51 1.96
CA VAL A 32 3.35 -11.86 2.96
C VAL A 32 2.63 -12.95 3.73
N LEU A 33 2.82 -12.97 5.04
CA LEU A 33 1.96 -13.76 5.91
C LEU A 33 0.62 -13.03 6.00
N VAL A 34 -0.38 -13.52 5.26
CA VAL A 34 -1.76 -13.04 5.41
C VAL A 34 -2.35 -13.78 6.60
N PRO A 35 -2.82 -13.09 7.65
CA PRO A 35 -3.49 -13.76 8.75
C PRO A 35 -4.72 -14.49 8.20
N VAL A 36 -4.88 -15.76 8.58
CA VAL A 36 -6.08 -16.53 8.27
C VAL A 36 -7.22 -15.88 9.05
N CYS A 37 -8.14 -15.21 8.36
CA CYS A 37 -9.35 -14.71 9.01
C CYS A 37 -10.10 -15.93 9.58
N PRO A 38 -10.34 -15.99 10.90
CA PRO A 38 -11.15 -17.06 11.48
C PRO A 38 -12.56 -17.01 10.87
N VAL A 39 -13.25 -18.16 10.81
CA VAL A 39 -14.65 -18.21 10.38
C VAL A 39 -15.51 -17.51 11.44
N TYR A 40 -15.67 -16.20 11.33
CA TYR A 40 -16.53 -15.42 12.20
C TYR A 40 -17.95 -15.33 11.61
N LYS A 41 -18.96 -15.21 12.48
CA LYS A 41 -20.35 -14.97 12.07
C LYS A 41 -20.40 -13.69 11.24
N VAL A 42 -20.78 -13.80 9.97
CA VAL A 42 -20.95 -12.65 9.08
C VAL A 42 -22.07 -11.78 9.64
N LYS A 43 -21.71 -10.61 10.19
CA LYS A 43 -22.71 -9.60 10.59
C LYS A 43 -23.20 -8.90 9.34
N GLN A 44 -24.42 -9.22 8.92
CA GLN A 44 -25.11 -8.43 7.91
C GLN A 44 -25.58 -7.12 8.54
N THR A 45 -25.17 -6.00 7.95
CA THR A 45 -25.57 -4.66 8.40
C THR A 45 -26.41 -4.04 7.29
N TYR A 46 -27.67 -3.72 7.58
CA TYR A 46 -28.55 -3.01 6.67
C TYR A 46 -28.52 -1.51 7.00
N HIS A 47 -28.23 -0.68 5.99
CA HIS A 47 -28.29 0.77 6.10
C HIS A 47 -29.64 1.25 5.58
N ALA A 48 -30.42 1.94 6.42
CA ALA A 48 -31.70 2.53 6.02
C ALA A 48 -31.55 3.55 4.88
N ASN A 49 -30.37 4.17 4.77
CA ASN A 49 -29.95 5.00 3.65
C ASN A 49 -28.62 4.45 3.10
N PRO A 50 -28.58 3.86 1.90
CA PRO A 50 -27.38 3.24 1.34
C PRO A 50 -26.36 4.25 0.77
N TYR A 51 -26.66 5.54 0.81
CA TYR A 51 -25.83 6.57 0.19
C TYR A 51 -24.85 7.19 1.18
N ILE A 52 -23.56 6.99 0.93
CA ILE A 52 -22.49 7.79 1.54
C ILE A 52 -22.39 9.09 0.72
N ARG A 53 -22.93 10.18 1.26
CA ARG A 53 -22.86 11.52 0.65
C ARG A 53 -21.75 12.32 1.34
N VAL A 54 -20.66 12.55 0.63
CA VAL A 54 -19.57 13.42 1.09
C VAL A 54 -19.71 14.79 0.43
N GLY A 55 -19.84 15.85 1.23
CA GLY A 55 -20.09 17.21 0.73
C GLY A 55 -18.87 17.86 0.08
N LYS A 56 -17.69 17.74 0.69
CA LYS A 56 -16.43 18.27 0.17
C LYS A 56 -15.26 17.43 0.68
N ILE A 57 -14.26 17.19 -0.16
CA ILE A 57 -13.01 16.53 0.21
C ILE A 57 -11.89 17.41 -0.31
N ASP A 58 -11.09 17.97 0.59
CA ASP A 58 -9.89 18.72 0.26
C ASP A 58 -8.66 17.84 0.52
N ILE A 59 -8.01 17.37 -0.55
CA ILE A 59 -6.80 16.54 -0.47
C ILE A 59 -5.59 17.45 -0.71
N LEU A 60 -4.86 17.77 0.35
CA LEU A 60 -3.65 18.61 0.28
C LEU A 60 -2.43 17.87 -0.28
N GLY A 61 -2.47 16.53 -0.28
CA GLY A 61 -1.45 15.67 -0.88
C GLY A 61 -1.67 14.21 -0.51
N VAL A 62 -1.34 13.31 -1.43
CA VAL A 62 -1.32 11.85 -1.21
C VAL A 62 0.03 11.32 -1.66
N SER A 63 0.66 10.47 -0.85
CA SER A 63 1.93 9.85 -1.19
C SER A 63 1.73 8.79 -2.30
N SER A 64 2.78 8.52 -3.08
CA SER A 64 2.75 7.59 -4.21
C SER A 64 2.36 6.16 -3.83
N SER A 65 2.45 5.79 -2.55
CA SER A 65 2.05 4.49 -2.00
C SER A 65 0.83 4.54 -1.08
N SER A 66 0.06 5.64 -1.09
CA SER A 66 -1.13 5.82 -0.24
C SER A 66 -2.43 5.46 -0.96
N ILE A 67 -3.43 5.02 -0.18
CA ILE A 67 -4.77 4.72 -0.68
C ILE A 67 -5.77 5.53 0.14
N LEU A 68 -6.57 6.35 -0.55
CA LEU A 68 -7.72 7.03 0.02
C LEU A 68 -8.97 6.23 -0.37
N HIS A 69 -9.71 5.73 0.62
CA HIS A 69 -10.93 4.95 0.38
C HIS A 69 -12.12 5.60 1.09
N ILE A 70 -13.19 5.82 0.34
CA ILE A 70 -14.47 6.38 0.81
C ILE A 70 -15.56 5.41 0.35
N GLY A 71 -16.15 4.67 1.28
CA GLY A 71 -17.09 3.62 0.94
C GLY A 71 -17.09 2.47 1.93
N SER A 72 -17.99 1.51 1.68
CA SER A 72 -17.98 0.22 2.35
C SER A 72 -17.21 -0.79 1.51
N VAL A 73 -16.36 -1.57 2.16
CA VAL A 73 -15.60 -2.65 1.52
C VAL A 73 -15.57 -3.84 2.48
N ASN A 74 -15.67 -5.05 1.93
CA ASN A 74 -15.64 -6.26 2.75
C ASN A 74 -14.22 -6.60 3.19
N ASP A 75 -13.29 -6.71 2.24
CA ASP A 75 -11.89 -7.03 2.51
C ASP A 75 -10.97 -6.21 1.61
N ILE A 76 -9.95 -5.59 2.21
CA ILE A 76 -8.88 -4.89 1.49
C ILE A 76 -7.53 -5.49 1.90
N LYS A 77 -6.75 -5.91 0.90
CA LYS A 77 -5.36 -6.39 1.09
C LYS A 77 -4.39 -5.47 0.34
N LEU A 78 -3.54 -4.77 1.10
CA LEU A 78 -2.60 -3.78 0.58
C LEU A 78 -1.18 -4.11 1.04
N GLN A 79 -0.21 -3.83 0.17
CA GLN A 79 1.19 -4.09 0.45
C GLN A 79 2.07 -3.00 -0.14
N SER A 80 2.89 -2.40 0.73
CA SER A 80 3.97 -1.50 0.34
C SER A 80 5.28 -1.97 0.97
N ARG A 81 6.35 -2.00 0.18
CA ARG A 81 7.70 -2.38 0.63
C ARG A 81 8.67 -1.26 0.26
N VAL A 82 9.34 -0.70 1.25
CA VAL A 82 10.31 0.40 1.07
C VAL A 82 11.64 0.00 1.68
N LYS A 83 12.73 0.18 0.94
CA LYS A 83 14.09 -0.01 1.45
C LYS A 83 14.96 1.20 1.17
N HIS A 84 15.51 1.79 2.23
CA HIS A 84 16.53 2.83 2.14
C HIS A 84 17.90 2.17 2.34
N VAL A 85 18.85 2.46 1.45
CA VAL A 85 20.25 2.03 1.53
C VAL A 85 21.09 3.30 1.70
N ARG A 86 21.78 3.39 2.83
CA ARG A 86 22.69 4.48 3.17
C ARG A 86 24.13 4.07 2.92
#